data_AF-C7GE42-F1
#
_entry.id   AF-C7GE42-F1
#
_cell.length_a   1.000
_cell.length_b   1.000
_cell.length_c   1.000
_cell.angle_alpha   90.00
_cell.angle_beta   90.00
_cell.angle_gamma   90.00
#
_symmetry.space_group_name_H-M   'P 1'
#
loop_
_entity.id
_entity.type
_entity.pdbx_description
1 polymer ?
#
loop_
_entity_poly.entity_id
_entity_poly.type
_entity_poly.pdbx_seq_one_letter_code
_entity_poly.pdbx_strand_id
1 'polypeptide(L)'
;MSGPVAPKDPEKDRSYFYIMKEKETFGSLQTQGEYQGRGVQFIYESDGRLESSAEVTGEVCDEEILKKLGTVEGFKSLVHSIGISVEMEHSREPVTFVFQMYGKEDLYGGGTLIETELRGDGAEVRITLDTVKWKTDDDVPGQIRFVFETPEQSARVNVRFFLKDGFFVPKPQEERVVDMESHGYQEMIERSLLSMGDAGRIRRVVEKARAGEPVTIAYIGGSITQGAGAVPLHTQCYAYRFWKAFAGKYGKNNNVKLIKAGVGGTPSELGMIRFERDVLRDGKEKPDLVVVEFAVNDEGDETKGRCYESLVTKILSMPDAPAVLLLFAVFANDWNLQERLAPVGERYQLPMVSIRDAVTPQFRQTKDRVVSKNQFFYDAFHPTNLGHKIMADCLMYLIDRAVCEPDILRRMHEKPVYGDEFAQVKLLDRRDGYERAKICCGAFSGTDQELQCVEMDDSLTPVPEFPYNWQYDGANGRSEDAFQMDIYCRSLLLIFKDSGAVDAGRADVFVDDTKVLTADPHVNGWTHCNPVILLEEKESGWHQVRIQMTPGEEEKKFTILGFGYVE
;
A
#
# COMPACT_ATOMS: atom_id res chain seq x y z
N MET A 1 -46.60 -38.42 -27.04
CA MET A 1 -45.61 -38.85 -26.04
C MET A 1 -44.59 -37.74 -25.90
N SER A 2 -44.66 -36.95 -24.83
CA SER A 2 -43.60 -36.04 -24.44
C SER A 2 -42.52 -36.87 -23.73
N GLY A 3 -41.31 -36.88 -24.28
CA GLY A 3 -40.17 -37.58 -23.67
C GLY A 3 -39.82 -37.00 -22.29
N PRO A 4 -38.97 -37.69 -21.51
CA PRO A 4 -38.57 -37.22 -20.20
C PRO A 4 -37.85 -35.88 -20.35
N VAL A 5 -38.38 -34.83 -19.74
CA VAL A 5 -37.67 -33.56 -19.57
C VAL A 5 -36.67 -33.79 -18.45
N ALA A 6 -35.38 -33.70 -18.77
CA ALA A 6 -34.33 -33.73 -17.76
C ALA A 6 -34.62 -32.65 -16.70
N PRO A 7 -34.47 -32.94 -15.39
CA PRO A 7 -34.63 -31.91 -14.38
C PRO A 7 -33.68 -30.76 -14.71
N LYS A 8 -34.22 -29.54 -14.91
CA LYS A 8 -33.38 -28.34 -14.86
C LYS A 8 -32.86 -28.28 -13.43
N ASP A 9 -31.58 -28.56 -13.26
CA ASP A 9 -30.90 -28.39 -11.98
C ASP A 9 -31.03 -26.93 -11.53
N PRO A 10 -31.87 -26.61 -10.53
CA PRO A 10 -32.15 -25.24 -10.12
C PRO A 10 -30.89 -24.50 -9.66
N GLU A 11 -29.83 -25.23 -9.29
CA GLU A 11 -28.57 -24.67 -8.84
C GLU A 11 -27.72 -24.06 -9.96
N LYS A 12 -27.95 -24.42 -11.23
CA LYS A 12 -27.18 -23.88 -12.37
C LYS A 12 -27.60 -22.47 -12.78
N ASP A 13 -28.82 -22.06 -12.45
CA ASP A 13 -29.38 -20.74 -12.80
C ASP A 13 -29.41 -19.77 -11.60
N ARG A 14 -28.80 -20.12 -10.46
CA ARG A 14 -28.74 -19.23 -9.29
C ARG A 14 -27.98 -17.94 -9.62
N SER A 15 -28.51 -16.82 -9.15
CA SER A 15 -27.83 -15.52 -9.24
C SER A 15 -26.52 -15.57 -8.44
N TYR A 16 -25.46 -14.98 -8.98
CA TYR A 16 -24.15 -14.90 -8.31
C TYR A 16 -23.39 -13.65 -8.72
N PHE A 17 -22.44 -13.24 -7.88
CA PHE A 17 -21.42 -12.26 -8.23
C PHE A 17 -20.03 -12.74 -7.81
N TYR A 18 -19.01 -12.11 -8.36
CA TYR A 18 -17.62 -12.41 -8.02
C TYR A 18 -17.16 -11.53 -6.85
N ILE A 19 -16.43 -12.14 -5.93
CA ILE A 19 -15.54 -11.43 -5.00
C ILE A 19 -14.15 -11.30 -5.62
N MET A 20 -13.69 -12.38 -6.26
CA MET A 20 -12.47 -12.40 -7.06
C MET A 20 -12.78 -12.98 -8.43
N LYS A 21 -12.40 -12.29 -9.50
CA LYS A 21 -12.57 -12.73 -10.89
C LYS A 21 -11.24 -12.64 -11.62
N GLU A 22 -10.72 -13.79 -12.02
CA GLU A 22 -9.44 -13.92 -12.73
C GLU A 22 -8.29 -13.17 -12.05
N LYS A 23 -8.23 -13.22 -10.72
CA LYS A 23 -7.18 -12.56 -9.94
C LYS A 23 -5.96 -13.46 -9.83
N GLU A 24 -4.77 -12.89 -9.98
CA GLU A 24 -3.52 -13.56 -9.69
C GLU A 24 -3.31 -13.65 -8.17
N THR A 25 -2.73 -14.74 -7.69
CA THR A 25 -2.35 -14.93 -6.29
C THR A 25 -0.95 -15.50 -6.21
N PHE A 26 -0.20 -15.16 -5.16
CA PHE A 26 1.16 -15.68 -4.95
C PHE A 26 1.31 -16.19 -3.53
N GLY A 27 1.70 -17.46 -3.39
CA GLY A 27 1.90 -18.07 -2.08
C GLY A 27 3.18 -17.59 -1.40
N SER A 28 3.17 -16.39 -0.79
CA SER A 28 4.35 -15.86 -0.09
C SER A 28 4.79 -16.78 1.05
N LEU A 29 6.09 -17.07 1.12
CA LEU A 29 6.69 -17.93 2.14
C LEU A 29 6.38 -17.39 3.54
N GLN A 30 5.74 -18.20 4.37
CA GLN A 30 5.52 -17.92 5.77
C GLN A 30 6.70 -18.44 6.60
N THR A 31 7.34 -17.56 7.36
CA THR A 31 8.54 -17.91 8.16
C THR A 31 8.20 -18.26 9.61
N GLN A 32 6.99 -17.95 10.06
CA GLN A 32 6.48 -18.17 11.42
C GLN A 32 4.99 -18.53 11.40
N GLY A 33 4.45 -18.93 12.55
CA GLY A 33 3.03 -19.24 12.73
C GLY A 33 2.61 -20.60 12.18
N GLU A 34 1.29 -20.82 12.09
CA GLU A 34 0.69 -22.11 11.68
C GLU A 34 1.12 -22.56 10.27
N TYR A 35 1.40 -21.61 9.38
CA TYR A 35 1.75 -21.88 7.99
C TYR A 35 3.26 -21.90 7.73
N GLN A 36 4.09 -21.97 8.78
CA GLN A 36 5.55 -21.95 8.63
C GLN A 36 6.03 -22.96 7.56
N GLY A 37 6.79 -22.46 6.58
CA GLY A 37 7.32 -23.23 5.46
C GLY A 37 6.40 -23.39 4.25
N ARG A 38 5.14 -22.93 4.34
CA ARG A 38 4.14 -22.95 3.25
C ARG A 38 4.01 -21.58 2.59
N GLY A 39 3.40 -21.56 1.41
CA GLY A 39 3.04 -20.32 0.72
C GLY A 39 1.63 -19.87 1.11
N VAL A 40 1.42 -18.60 1.45
CA VAL A 40 0.08 -18.08 1.73
C VAL A 40 -0.13 -16.75 1.02
N GLN A 41 -1.27 -16.64 0.33
CA GLN A 41 -1.83 -15.36 -0.09
C GLN A 41 -2.97 -14.99 0.87
N PHE A 42 -2.80 -13.89 1.60
CA PHE A 42 -3.88 -13.27 2.39
C PHE A 42 -4.62 -12.24 1.55
N ILE A 43 -5.94 -12.22 1.67
CA ILE A 43 -6.85 -11.24 1.08
C ILE A 43 -7.82 -10.81 2.18
N TYR A 44 -7.66 -9.59 2.67
CA TYR A 44 -8.49 -9.06 3.75
C TYR A 44 -9.82 -8.57 3.20
N GLU A 45 -10.90 -9.02 3.81
CA GLU A 45 -12.28 -8.73 3.41
C GLU A 45 -13.06 -7.97 4.51
N SER A 46 -12.44 -7.70 5.66
CA SER A 46 -12.99 -6.85 6.74
C SER A 46 -12.95 -5.35 6.41
N ASP A 47 -13.61 -4.54 7.24
CA ASP A 47 -13.64 -3.06 7.18
C ASP A 47 -14.18 -2.50 5.85
N GLY A 48 -15.25 -3.09 5.34
CA GLY A 48 -15.88 -2.68 4.08
C GLY A 48 -15.20 -3.23 2.82
N ARG A 49 -14.14 -4.03 2.97
CA ARG A 49 -13.41 -4.60 1.81
C ARG A 49 -14.24 -5.65 1.08
N LEU A 50 -15.02 -6.48 1.77
CA LEU A 50 -15.90 -7.46 1.11
C LEU A 50 -16.96 -6.80 0.24
N GLU A 51 -17.57 -5.74 0.76
CA GLU A 51 -18.52 -4.90 0.04
C GLU A 51 -17.85 -4.29 -1.18
N SER A 52 -16.66 -3.71 -1.02
CA SER A 52 -15.92 -3.13 -2.13
C SER A 52 -15.51 -4.17 -3.18
N SER A 53 -15.10 -5.37 -2.77
CA SER A 53 -14.83 -6.49 -3.68
C SER A 53 -16.08 -6.86 -4.49
N ALA A 54 -17.26 -6.88 -3.86
CA ALA A 54 -18.53 -7.12 -4.54
C ALA A 54 -18.90 -5.99 -5.51
N GLU A 55 -18.61 -4.73 -5.18
CA GLU A 55 -18.84 -3.59 -6.08
C GLU A 55 -17.87 -3.58 -7.27
N VAL A 56 -16.57 -3.73 -7.00
CA VAL A 56 -15.48 -3.58 -7.98
C VAL A 56 -15.36 -4.78 -8.91
N THR A 57 -15.42 -5.99 -8.35
CA THR A 57 -15.27 -7.25 -9.08
C THR A 57 -16.64 -7.79 -9.50
N GLY A 58 -17.60 -7.74 -8.59
CA GLY A 58 -18.93 -8.31 -8.78
C GLY A 58 -19.92 -7.40 -9.50
N GLU A 59 -19.59 -6.11 -9.70
CA GLU A 59 -20.48 -5.08 -10.24
C GLU A 59 -21.83 -4.99 -9.47
N VAL A 60 -21.81 -5.28 -8.17
CA VAL A 60 -23.00 -5.20 -7.31
C VAL A 60 -23.30 -3.73 -7.00
N CYS A 61 -24.52 -3.29 -7.28
CA CYS A 61 -24.99 -1.92 -6.96
C CYS A 61 -26.17 -1.91 -5.97
N ASP A 62 -26.63 -3.07 -5.52
CA ASP A 62 -27.76 -3.17 -4.58
C ASP A 62 -27.27 -2.96 -3.14
N GLU A 63 -27.68 -1.84 -2.54
CA GLU A 63 -27.28 -1.45 -1.19
C GLU A 63 -27.72 -2.46 -0.10
N GLU A 64 -28.83 -3.17 -0.31
CA GLU A 64 -29.29 -4.19 0.65
C GLU A 64 -28.34 -5.39 0.62
N ILE A 65 -27.92 -5.82 -0.57
CA ILE A 65 -26.94 -6.89 -0.77
C ILE A 65 -25.60 -6.49 -0.14
N LEU A 66 -25.09 -5.28 -0.44
CA LEU A 66 -23.81 -4.80 0.09
C LEU A 66 -23.85 -4.72 1.62
N LYS A 67 -24.89 -4.13 2.21
CA LYS A 67 -25.04 -4.04 3.67
C LYS A 67 -25.07 -5.42 4.35
N LYS A 68 -25.64 -6.42 3.70
CA LYS A 68 -25.67 -7.80 4.24
C LYS A 68 -24.28 -8.42 4.29
N LEU A 69 -23.37 -8.08 3.37
CA LEU A 69 -22.02 -8.62 3.38
C LEU A 69 -21.20 -8.18 4.60
N GLY A 70 -21.47 -7.00 5.16
CA GLY A 70 -20.73 -6.48 6.31
C GLY A 70 -20.98 -7.20 7.64
N THR A 71 -21.85 -8.21 7.70
CA THR A 71 -22.14 -8.96 8.94
C THR A 71 -22.26 -10.45 8.68
N VAL A 72 -21.92 -11.27 9.68
CA VAL A 72 -22.04 -12.74 9.57
C VAL A 72 -23.50 -13.17 9.33
N GLU A 73 -24.46 -12.58 10.05
CA GLU A 73 -25.88 -12.91 9.89
C GLU A 73 -26.44 -12.43 8.54
N GLY A 74 -26.03 -11.25 8.09
CA GLY A 74 -26.35 -10.76 6.75
C GLY A 74 -25.80 -11.69 5.67
N PHE A 75 -24.53 -12.08 5.77
CA PHE A 75 -23.86 -13.01 4.87
C PHE A 75 -24.59 -14.36 4.81
N LYS A 76 -24.93 -14.95 5.97
CA LYS A 76 -25.72 -16.19 6.07
C LYS A 76 -27.11 -16.06 5.43
N SER A 77 -27.74 -14.89 5.53
CA SER A 77 -29.06 -14.65 4.95
C SER A 77 -29.02 -14.46 3.43
N LEU A 78 -27.89 -13.99 2.90
CA LEU A 78 -27.70 -13.61 1.50
C LEU A 78 -27.12 -14.76 0.66
N VAL A 79 -26.06 -15.39 1.14
CA VAL A 79 -25.27 -16.35 0.37
C VAL A 79 -25.81 -17.76 0.59
N HIS A 80 -25.92 -18.53 -0.50
CA HIS A 80 -26.27 -19.94 -0.53
C HIS A 80 -25.01 -20.81 -0.51
N SER A 81 -24.06 -20.50 -1.38
CA SER A 81 -22.83 -21.26 -1.54
C SER A 81 -21.70 -20.41 -2.08
N ILE A 82 -20.47 -20.82 -1.80
CA ILE A 82 -19.25 -20.20 -2.32
C ILE A 82 -18.70 -21.11 -3.42
N GLY A 83 -18.51 -20.58 -4.62
CA GLY A 83 -17.80 -21.28 -5.71
C GLY A 83 -16.38 -20.79 -5.80
N ILE A 84 -15.42 -21.70 -5.86
CA ILE A 84 -13.99 -21.40 -5.91
C ILE A 84 -13.36 -22.19 -7.04
N SER A 85 -12.50 -21.54 -7.83
CA SER A 85 -11.65 -22.23 -8.81
C SER A 85 -10.23 -21.70 -8.69
N VAL A 86 -9.24 -22.58 -8.82
CA VAL A 86 -7.82 -22.24 -8.83
C VAL A 86 -7.19 -22.85 -10.08
N GLU A 87 -6.46 -22.06 -10.84
CA GLU A 87 -5.73 -22.50 -12.02
C GLU A 87 -4.25 -22.17 -11.85
N MET A 88 -3.40 -23.17 -12.05
CA MET A 88 -1.95 -23.06 -11.91
C MET A 88 -1.28 -23.51 -13.20
N GLU A 89 -0.35 -22.71 -13.72
CA GLU A 89 0.31 -23.02 -15.01
C GLU A 89 1.31 -24.18 -14.91
N HIS A 90 1.98 -24.32 -13.76
CA HIS A 90 3.18 -25.17 -13.65
C HIS A 90 3.08 -26.27 -12.57
N SER A 91 2.01 -26.26 -11.77
CA SER A 91 1.81 -27.19 -10.67
C SER A 91 0.35 -27.66 -10.64
N ARG A 92 0.14 -28.87 -10.11
CA ARG A 92 -1.20 -29.36 -9.74
C ARG A 92 -1.25 -29.73 -8.27
N GLU A 93 -0.34 -29.15 -7.48
CA GLU A 93 -0.37 -29.29 -6.04
C GLU A 93 -1.71 -28.81 -5.49
N PRO A 94 -2.21 -29.45 -4.43
CA PRO A 94 -3.39 -28.96 -3.74
C PRO A 94 -3.20 -27.54 -3.23
N VAL A 95 -4.24 -26.73 -3.37
CA VAL A 95 -4.33 -25.40 -2.78
C VAL A 95 -5.51 -25.38 -1.82
N THR A 96 -5.27 -25.05 -0.55
CA THR A 96 -6.34 -24.90 0.42
C THR A 96 -6.92 -23.49 0.31
N PHE A 97 -8.21 -23.40 -0.01
CA PHE A 97 -8.97 -22.16 0.14
C PHE A 97 -9.55 -22.10 1.55
N VAL A 98 -9.45 -20.94 2.19
CA VAL A 98 -10.08 -20.66 3.48
C VAL A 98 -10.78 -19.31 3.40
N PHE A 99 -12.07 -19.27 3.70
CA PHE A 99 -12.79 -18.04 4.02
C PHE A 99 -13.09 -18.01 5.51
N GLN A 100 -12.48 -17.06 6.23
CA GLN A 100 -12.58 -16.94 7.68
C GLN A 100 -13.54 -15.82 8.06
N MET A 101 -14.40 -16.12 9.03
CA MET A 101 -15.05 -15.12 9.88
C MET A 101 -14.10 -14.76 11.02
N TYR A 102 -13.90 -13.49 11.31
CA TYR A 102 -13.14 -13.07 12.48
C TYR A 102 -13.92 -13.30 13.77
N GLY A 103 -13.17 -13.57 14.84
CA GLY A 103 -13.71 -13.82 16.17
C GLY A 103 -13.96 -12.53 16.96
N LYS A 104 -14.85 -12.60 17.94
CA LYS A 104 -15.07 -11.52 18.92
C LYS A 104 -13.99 -11.47 19.98
N GLU A 105 -13.50 -12.65 20.39
CA GLU A 105 -12.49 -12.78 21.45
C GLU A 105 -11.07 -12.77 20.90
N ASP A 106 -10.86 -13.39 19.74
CA ASP A 106 -9.60 -13.40 19.00
C ASP A 106 -9.89 -13.08 17.54
N LEU A 107 -9.57 -11.86 17.13
CA LEU A 107 -9.90 -11.36 15.79
C LEU A 107 -9.30 -12.25 14.70
N TYR A 108 -8.04 -12.66 14.83
CA TYR A 108 -7.30 -13.34 13.77
C TYR A 108 -7.22 -14.86 13.93
N GLY A 109 -7.24 -15.39 15.16
CA GLY A 109 -7.23 -16.83 15.43
C GLY A 109 -8.61 -17.44 15.72
N GLY A 110 -9.63 -16.60 15.90
CA GLY A 110 -11.01 -17.01 16.20
C GLY A 110 -11.90 -17.21 14.98
N GLY A 111 -13.20 -17.35 15.26
CA GLY A 111 -14.27 -17.48 14.26
C GLY A 111 -14.23 -18.72 13.36
N THR A 112 -15.22 -18.81 12.47
CA THR A 112 -15.47 -19.96 11.59
C THR A 112 -14.52 -19.97 10.40
N LEU A 113 -13.96 -21.13 10.10
CA LEU A 113 -13.17 -21.38 8.87
C LEU A 113 -14.04 -22.16 7.88
N ILE A 114 -14.31 -21.56 6.72
CA ILE A 114 -15.01 -22.20 5.61
C ILE A 114 -13.95 -22.58 4.57
N GLU A 115 -13.60 -23.86 4.53
CA GLU A 115 -12.43 -24.32 3.80
C GLU A 115 -12.71 -25.49 2.85
N THR A 116 -11.90 -25.58 1.80
CA THR A 116 -11.89 -26.72 0.89
C THR A 116 -10.54 -26.85 0.21
N GLU A 117 -10.24 -28.05 -0.28
CA GLU A 117 -9.05 -28.32 -1.08
C GLU A 117 -9.40 -28.23 -2.57
N LEU A 118 -8.61 -27.45 -3.31
CA LEU A 118 -8.74 -27.26 -4.74
C LEU A 118 -7.56 -27.90 -5.46
N ARG A 119 -7.81 -28.33 -6.69
CA ARG A 119 -6.76 -28.67 -7.64
C ARG A 119 -6.50 -27.44 -8.50
N GLY A 120 -5.24 -27.17 -8.83
CA GLY A 120 -4.85 -26.09 -9.76
C GLY A 120 -5.26 -26.32 -11.22
N ASP A 121 -6.35 -27.06 -11.49
CA ASP A 121 -6.82 -27.44 -12.81
C ASP A 121 -7.99 -26.58 -13.34
N GLY A 122 -8.38 -25.55 -12.59
CA GLY A 122 -9.44 -24.61 -12.94
C GLY A 122 -10.86 -25.13 -12.69
N ALA A 123 -11.03 -26.34 -12.14
CA ALA A 123 -12.35 -26.85 -11.81
C ALA A 123 -12.98 -26.05 -10.65
N GLU A 124 -14.27 -25.69 -10.79
CA GLU A 124 -15.03 -25.05 -9.70
C GLU A 124 -15.40 -26.09 -8.63
N VAL A 125 -15.04 -25.82 -7.38
CA VAL A 125 -15.52 -26.50 -6.18
C VAL A 125 -16.53 -25.59 -5.48
N ARG A 126 -17.62 -26.18 -4.97
CA ARG A 126 -18.71 -25.43 -4.32
C ARG A 126 -18.89 -25.86 -2.87
N ILE A 127 -18.88 -24.88 -1.96
CA ILE A 127 -19.18 -25.08 -0.54
C ILE A 127 -20.57 -24.52 -0.24
N THR A 128 -21.52 -25.37 0.12
CA THR A 128 -22.88 -24.95 0.50
C THR A 128 -22.92 -24.54 1.98
N LEU A 129 -23.40 -23.32 2.27
CA LEU A 129 -23.36 -22.76 3.63
C LEU A 129 -24.20 -23.54 4.66
N ASP A 130 -25.22 -24.29 4.23
CA ASP A 130 -26.02 -25.16 5.10
C ASP A 130 -25.21 -26.32 5.70
N THR A 131 -24.03 -26.61 5.13
CA THR A 131 -23.09 -27.64 5.64
C THR A 131 -22.07 -27.07 6.62
N VAL A 132 -21.95 -25.74 6.72
CA VAL A 132 -20.97 -25.06 7.56
C VAL A 132 -21.41 -25.09 9.04
N LYS A 133 -20.48 -25.49 9.91
CA LYS A 133 -20.67 -25.44 11.37
C LYS A 133 -20.15 -24.11 11.92
N TRP A 134 -21.06 -23.17 12.11
CA TRP A 134 -20.76 -21.83 12.59
C TRP A 134 -20.39 -21.80 14.07
N LYS A 135 -19.44 -20.94 14.43
CA LYS A 135 -19.03 -20.69 15.81
C LYS A 135 -19.83 -19.53 16.41
N THR A 136 -20.04 -19.55 17.71
CA THR A 136 -20.69 -18.43 18.44
C THR A 136 -19.81 -17.18 18.52
N ASP A 137 -18.50 -17.38 18.38
CA ASP A 137 -17.46 -16.35 18.36
C ASP A 137 -17.45 -15.54 17.05
N ASP A 138 -18.18 -15.94 16.00
CA ASP A 138 -18.19 -15.19 14.74
C ASP A 138 -18.66 -13.73 14.95
N ASP A 139 -17.88 -12.78 14.43
CA ASP A 139 -18.16 -11.35 14.45
C ASP A 139 -18.49 -10.82 13.03
N VAL A 140 -17.49 -10.83 12.15
CA VAL A 140 -17.57 -10.28 10.80
C VAL A 140 -16.85 -11.17 9.78
N PRO A 141 -17.25 -11.16 8.49
CA PRO A 141 -16.40 -11.70 7.43
C PRO A 141 -15.02 -11.04 7.44
N GLY A 142 -13.98 -11.86 7.56
CA GLY A 142 -12.64 -11.37 7.89
C GLY A 142 -11.68 -11.41 6.72
N GLN A 143 -11.40 -12.60 6.18
CA GLN A 143 -10.39 -12.76 5.13
C GLN A 143 -10.57 -14.03 4.30
N ILE A 144 -10.08 -13.97 3.07
CA ILE A 144 -9.83 -15.11 2.19
C ILE A 144 -8.34 -15.43 2.22
N ARG A 145 -8.00 -16.73 2.24
CA ARG A 145 -6.63 -17.21 2.17
C ARG A 145 -6.51 -18.34 1.15
N PHE A 146 -5.46 -18.29 0.35
CA PHE A 146 -5.01 -19.42 -0.48
C PHE A 146 -3.69 -19.93 0.08
N VAL A 147 -3.68 -21.19 0.53
CA VAL A 147 -2.52 -21.84 1.13
C VAL A 147 -1.97 -22.86 0.14
N PHE A 148 -0.70 -22.70 -0.20
CA PHE A 148 0.06 -23.53 -1.13
C PHE A 148 1.05 -24.38 -0.33
N GLU A 149 1.13 -25.67 -0.64
CA GLU A 149 2.12 -26.56 0.00
C GLU A 149 3.54 -26.07 -0.28
N THR A 150 3.85 -25.80 -1.54
CA THR A 150 5.11 -25.18 -1.94
C THR A 150 4.96 -23.65 -1.96
N PRO A 151 5.85 -22.89 -1.31
CA PRO A 151 5.84 -21.43 -1.38
C PRO A 151 6.23 -20.93 -2.77
N GLU A 152 6.00 -19.64 -3.00
CA GLU A 152 6.36 -18.90 -4.22
C GLU A 152 5.71 -19.44 -5.50
N GLN A 153 4.55 -20.10 -5.36
CA GLN A 153 3.71 -20.51 -6.48
C GLN A 153 2.75 -19.39 -6.86
N SER A 154 2.47 -19.24 -8.16
CA SER A 154 1.44 -18.34 -8.68
C SER A 154 0.21 -19.12 -9.10
N ALA A 155 -0.97 -18.54 -8.91
CA ALA A 155 -2.24 -19.11 -9.34
C ALA A 155 -3.24 -18.03 -9.73
N ARG A 156 -4.07 -18.33 -10.72
CA ARG A 156 -5.24 -17.53 -11.08
C ARG A 156 -6.48 -18.07 -10.39
N VAL A 157 -7.23 -17.21 -9.72
CA VAL A 157 -8.35 -17.62 -8.86
C VAL A 157 -9.66 -16.94 -9.23
N ASN A 158 -10.77 -17.64 -8.96
CA ASN A 158 -12.10 -17.07 -8.91
C ASN A 158 -12.77 -17.44 -7.59
N VAL A 159 -13.47 -16.49 -6.99
CA VAL A 159 -14.33 -16.67 -5.82
C VAL A 159 -15.68 -16.04 -6.14
N ARG A 160 -16.75 -16.84 -6.07
CA ARG A 160 -18.13 -16.44 -6.40
C ARG A 160 -19.04 -16.69 -5.20
N PHE A 161 -19.91 -15.74 -4.91
CA PHE A 161 -21.02 -15.94 -3.98
C PHE A 161 -22.30 -16.17 -4.76
N PHE A 162 -22.84 -17.39 -4.64
CA PHE A 162 -24.16 -17.74 -5.16
C PHE A 162 -25.20 -17.34 -4.13
N LEU A 163 -26.27 -16.70 -4.60
CA LEU A 163 -27.28 -16.09 -3.76
C LEU A 163 -28.41 -17.07 -3.40
N LYS A 164 -28.98 -16.85 -2.22
CA LYS A 164 -30.25 -17.46 -1.82
C LYS A 164 -31.41 -16.90 -2.65
N ASP A 165 -32.48 -17.67 -2.72
CA ASP A 165 -33.68 -17.29 -3.48
C ASP A 165 -34.24 -15.94 -2.95
N GLY A 166 -34.63 -15.07 -3.87
CA GLY A 166 -35.13 -13.73 -3.56
C GLY A 166 -34.09 -12.62 -3.75
N PHE A 167 -32.79 -12.95 -3.82
CA PHE A 167 -31.74 -12.00 -4.17
C PHE A 167 -31.28 -12.20 -5.61
N PHE A 168 -31.10 -11.08 -6.33
CA PHE A 168 -30.73 -11.09 -7.74
C PHE A 168 -29.72 -9.99 -8.02
N VAL A 169 -28.69 -10.30 -8.80
CA VAL A 169 -27.71 -9.35 -9.33
C VAL A 169 -27.64 -9.50 -10.85
N PRO A 170 -27.24 -8.45 -11.59
CA PRO A 170 -26.99 -8.56 -13.02
C PRO A 170 -26.00 -9.68 -13.33
N LYS A 171 -26.18 -10.36 -14.47
CA LYS A 171 -25.20 -11.36 -14.91
C LYS A 171 -23.86 -10.66 -15.14
N PRO A 172 -22.74 -11.23 -14.63
CA PRO A 172 -21.43 -10.66 -14.86
C PRO A 172 -21.15 -10.51 -16.35
N GLN A 173 -20.60 -9.38 -16.74
CA GLN A 173 -20.21 -9.13 -18.12
C GLN A 173 -18.93 -9.91 -18.46
N GLU A 174 -18.86 -10.43 -19.69
CA GLU A 174 -17.60 -10.96 -20.22
C GLU A 174 -16.61 -9.81 -20.43
N GLU A 175 -15.40 -9.99 -19.94
CA GLU A 175 -14.32 -9.03 -20.11
C GLU A 175 -13.45 -9.45 -21.28
N ARG A 176 -13.15 -8.48 -22.14
CA ARG A 176 -12.22 -8.69 -23.25
C ARG A 176 -10.81 -8.45 -22.75
N VAL A 177 -9.85 -9.19 -23.31
CA VAL A 177 -8.43 -8.92 -23.09
C VAL A 177 -8.13 -7.48 -23.53
N VAL A 178 -7.41 -6.74 -22.70
CA VAL A 178 -7.02 -5.35 -23.00
C VAL A 178 -5.99 -5.35 -24.12
N ASP A 179 -6.34 -4.72 -25.24
CA ASP A 179 -5.42 -4.51 -26.36
C ASP A 179 -4.58 -3.25 -26.11
N MET A 180 -3.36 -3.46 -25.60
CA MET A 180 -2.41 -2.38 -25.27
C MET A 180 -1.86 -1.64 -26.49
N GLU A 181 -2.04 -2.18 -27.70
CA GLU A 181 -1.62 -1.54 -28.95
C GLU A 181 -2.76 -0.78 -29.62
N SER A 182 -3.98 -0.86 -29.07
CA SER A 182 -5.15 -0.19 -29.63
C SER A 182 -5.06 1.33 -29.51
N HIS A 183 -5.72 2.03 -30.44
CA HIS A 183 -5.82 3.48 -30.38
C HIS A 183 -6.49 3.97 -29.08
N GLY A 184 -7.51 3.26 -28.59
CA GLY A 184 -8.17 3.61 -27.33
C GLY A 184 -7.24 3.48 -26.12
N TYR A 185 -6.36 2.48 -26.08
CA TYR A 185 -5.34 2.36 -25.05
C TYR A 185 -4.33 3.50 -25.13
N GLN A 186 -3.86 3.85 -26.34
CA GLN A 186 -2.96 4.98 -26.52
C GLN A 186 -3.60 6.30 -26.04
N GLU A 187 -4.83 6.61 -26.44
CA GLU A 187 -5.56 7.80 -25.95
C GLU A 187 -5.73 7.80 -24.43
N MET A 188 -5.97 6.63 -23.82
CA MET A 188 -6.06 6.48 -22.38
C MET A 188 -4.73 6.84 -21.69
N ILE A 189 -3.61 6.33 -22.21
CA ILE A 189 -2.27 6.64 -21.72
C ILE A 189 -1.92 8.12 -21.95
N GLU A 190 -2.28 8.71 -23.09
CA GLU A 190 -2.01 10.12 -23.38
C GLU A 190 -2.66 11.07 -22.36
N ARG A 191 -3.87 10.73 -21.87
CA ARG A 191 -4.58 11.48 -20.82
C ARG A 191 -3.86 11.46 -19.48
N SER A 192 -2.92 10.55 -19.25
CA SER A 192 -2.17 10.50 -18.00
C SER A 192 -1.20 11.67 -17.85
N LEU A 193 -0.81 12.32 -18.94
CA LEU A 193 0.14 13.42 -18.90
C LEU A 193 -0.53 14.69 -18.33
N LEU A 194 -0.44 14.87 -17.02
CA LEU A 194 -1.00 16.02 -16.32
C LEU A 194 -0.18 17.29 -16.59
N SER A 195 1.15 17.18 -16.56
CA SER A 195 2.05 18.27 -16.90
C SER A 195 3.40 17.73 -17.37
N MET A 196 3.98 18.34 -18.40
CA MET A 196 5.36 18.06 -18.81
C MET A 196 6.40 18.74 -17.90
N GLY A 197 6.02 19.86 -17.26
CA GLY A 197 6.96 20.69 -16.51
C GLY A 197 8.21 21.10 -17.30
N ASP A 198 9.32 21.31 -16.58
CA ASP A 198 10.68 21.36 -17.12
C ASP A 198 11.28 19.94 -17.12
N ALA A 199 11.23 19.31 -18.30
CA ALA A 199 11.77 17.98 -18.53
C ALA A 199 13.29 17.94 -18.75
N GLY A 200 14.03 19.04 -18.53
CA GLY A 200 15.48 19.10 -18.69
C GLY A 200 16.24 18.11 -17.81
N ARG A 201 15.80 17.92 -16.56
CA ARG A 201 16.42 16.91 -15.67
C ARG A 201 16.19 15.49 -16.20
N ILE A 202 14.98 15.15 -16.64
CA ILE A 202 14.65 13.84 -17.21
C ILE A 202 15.50 13.53 -18.44
N ARG A 203 15.67 14.49 -19.35
CA ARG A 203 16.50 14.30 -20.55
C ARG A 203 17.94 13.99 -20.22
N ARG A 204 18.53 14.66 -19.23
CA ARG A 204 19.89 14.32 -18.75
C ARG A 204 19.98 12.88 -18.24
N VAL A 205 18.96 12.40 -17.52
CA VAL A 205 18.92 10.99 -17.06
C VAL A 205 18.92 10.03 -18.26
N VAL A 206 18.11 10.31 -19.28
CA VAL A 206 18.06 9.50 -20.51
C VAL A 206 19.39 9.54 -21.29
N GLU A 207 20.02 10.70 -21.38
CA GLU A 207 21.34 10.87 -22.02
C GLU A 207 22.42 10.06 -21.30
N LYS A 208 22.48 10.15 -19.96
CA LYS A 208 23.38 9.32 -19.14
C LYS A 208 23.14 7.83 -19.37
N ALA A 209 21.87 7.41 -19.38
CA ALA A 209 21.48 6.02 -19.61
C ALA A 209 22.00 5.51 -20.98
N ARG A 210 21.78 6.30 -22.04
CA ARG A 210 22.23 5.98 -23.41
C ARG A 210 23.75 5.95 -23.55
N ALA A 211 24.45 6.80 -22.79
CA ALA A 211 25.91 6.85 -22.74
C ALA A 211 26.52 5.62 -22.04
N GLY A 212 25.72 4.82 -21.32
CA GLY A 212 26.22 3.71 -20.51
C GLY A 212 26.76 4.15 -19.14
N GLU A 213 26.50 5.39 -18.74
CA GLU A 213 26.87 5.89 -17.41
C GLU A 213 25.93 5.32 -16.34
N PRO A 214 26.39 5.11 -15.10
CA PRO A 214 25.51 4.68 -14.01
C PRO A 214 24.33 5.63 -13.83
N VAL A 215 23.13 5.06 -13.85
CA VAL A 215 21.85 5.75 -13.60
C VAL A 215 21.11 5.03 -12.51
N THR A 216 20.60 5.76 -11.52
CA THR A 216 19.74 5.20 -10.47
C THR A 216 18.34 5.80 -10.55
N ILE A 217 17.33 4.95 -10.66
CA ILE A 217 15.92 5.36 -10.61
C ILE A 217 15.34 4.90 -9.28
N ALA A 218 14.93 5.86 -8.46
CA ALA A 218 14.33 5.65 -7.16
C ALA A 218 12.82 5.91 -7.15
N TYR A 219 12.13 5.23 -6.25
CA TYR A 219 10.69 5.36 -6.03
C TYR A 219 10.43 5.49 -4.54
N ILE A 220 9.65 6.49 -4.15
CA ILE A 220 9.21 6.67 -2.77
C ILE A 220 7.70 6.89 -2.74
N GLY A 221 7.01 6.14 -1.89
CA GLY A 221 5.56 6.19 -1.80
C GLY A 221 4.94 5.19 -0.82
N GLY A 222 3.64 4.97 -0.97
CA GLY A 222 2.84 4.07 -0.14
C GLY A 222 2.86 2.60 -0.57
N SER A 223 1.75 1.89 -0.31
CA SER A 223 1.60 0.45 -0.59
C SER A 223 1.64 0.13 -2.09
N ILE A 224 1.13 1.02 -2.94
CA ILE A 224 1.18 0.83 -4.41
C ILE A 224 2.64 0.87 -4.88
N THR A 225 3.46 1.75 -4.31
CA THR A 225 4.91 1.80 -4.55
C THR A 225 5.65 0.61 -3.96
N GLN A 226 5.21 0.08 -2.81
CA GLN A 226 5.71 -1.21 -2.29
C GLN A 226 5.41 -2.33 -3.29
N GLY A 227 4.26 -2.28 -3.95
CA GLY A 227 3.84 -3.20 -5.01
C GLY A 227 2.58 -4.00 -4.65
N ALA A 228 1.80 -3.55 -3.67
CA ALA A 228 0.53 -4.18 -3.31
C ALA A 228 -0.38 -4.35 -4.54
N GLY A 229 -1.06 -5.50 -4.62
CA GLY A 229 -1.87 -5.94 -5.77
C GLY A 229 -1.08 -6.47 -6.97
N ALA A 230 0.25 -6.28 -7.02
CA ALA A 230 1.11 -6.96 -7.99
C ALA A 230 1.50 -8.35 -7.50
N VAL A 231 1.56 -9.30 -8.44
CA VAL A 231 1.71 -10.73 -8.15
C VAL A 231 2.68 -11.36 -9.16
N PRO A 232 3.93 -11.69 -8.77
CA PRO A 232 4.54 -11.37 -7.49
C PRO A 232 4.87 -9.87 -7.33
N LEU A 233 4.80 -9.40 -6.09
CA LEU A 233 4.85 -7.99 -5.71
C LEU A 233 6.12 -7.24 -6.16
N HIS A 234 7.29 -7.89 -6.06
CA HIS A 234 8.59 -7.26 -6.33
C HIS A 234 8.87 -7.01 -7.83
N THR A 235 8.28 -7.80 -8.75
CA THR A 235 8.59 -7.71 -10.20
C THR A 235 7.41 -7.34 -11.09
N GLN A 236 6.16 -7.49 -10.62
CA GLN A 236 4.99 -7.09 -11.40
C GLN A 236 4.45 -5.70 -11.01
N CYS A 237 5.05 -5.02 -10.04
CA CYS A 237 4.68 -3.66 -9.64
C CYS A 237 5.12 -2.61 -10.67
N TYR A 238 4.48 -1.44 -10.65
CA TYR A 238 4.73 -0.36 -11.60
C TYR A 238 6.19 0.12 -11.53
N ALA A 239 6.78 0.17 -10.33
CA ALA A 239 8.15 0.62 -10.12
C ALA A 239 9.16 -0.27 -10.86
N TYR A 240 9.05 -1.59 -10.69
CA TYR A 240 9.90 -2.53 -11.41
C TYR A 240 9.63 -2.50 -12.93
N ARG A 241 8.36 -2.46 -13.35
CA ARG A 241 7.98 -2.45 -14.77
C ARG A 241 8.47 -1.18 -15.48
N PHE A 242 8.32 -0.01 -14.86
CA PHE A 242 8.81 1.26 -15.39
C PHE A 242 10.34 1.25 -15.47
N TRP A 243 11.03 0.86 -14.39
CA TRP A 243 12.49 0.72 -14.40
C TRP A 243 12.96 -0.21 -15.52
N LYS A 244 12.35 -1.40 -15.66
CA LYS A 244 12.70 -2.38 -16.69
C LYS A 244 12.46 -1.85 -18.10
N ALA A 245 11.34 -1.15 -18.32
CA ALA A 245 11.04 -0.54 -19.61
C ALA A 245 12.02 0.60 -19.95
N PHE A 246 12.33 1.47 -18.98
CA PHE A 246 13.32 2.52 -19.13
C PHE A 246 14.71 1.95 -19.42
N ALA A 247 15.17 0.98 -18.63
CA ALA A 247 16.46 0.33 -18.78
C ALA A 247 16.59 -0.38 -20.13
N GLY A 248 15.53 -1.07 -20.56
CA GLY A 248 15.49 -1.74 -21.86
C GLY A 248 15.50 -0.79 -23.06
N LYS A 249 14.86 0.39 -22.94
CA LYS A 249 14.75 1.36 -24.03
C LYS A 249 15.94 2.33 -24.10
N TYR A 250 16.44 2.77 -22.95
CA TYR A 250 17.44 3.84 -22.85
C TYR A 250 18.77 3.41 -22.25
N GLY A 251 18.79 2.32 -21.47
CA GLY A 251 20.01 1.82 -20.83
C GLY A 251 20.94 1.07 -21.77
N LYS A 252 22.18 0.87 -21.30
CA LYS A 252 23.24 0.13 -21.98
C LYS A 252 24.11 -0.59 -20.94
N ASN A 253 24.45 -1.86 -21.19
CA ASN A 253 25.32 -2.65 -20.32
C ASN A 253 24.83 -2.74 -18.85
N ASN A 254 23.50 -2.83 -18.63
CA ASN A 254 22.88 -2.92 -17.29
C ASN A 254 23.28 -1.75 -16.36
N ASN A 255 23.45 -0.55 -16.91
CA ASN A 255 23.85 0.65 -16.18
C ASN A 255 22.73 1.33 -15.36
N VAL A 256 21.48 0.84 -15.45
CA VAL A 256 20.34 1.43 -14.76
C VAL A 256 19.97 0.61 -13.53
N LYS A 257 20.06 1.20 -12.35
CA LYS A 257 19.74 0.60 -11.05
C LYS A 257 18.35 0.99 -10.57
N LEU A 258 17.67 0.06 -9.91
CA LEU A 258 16.38 0.24 -9.24
C LEU A 258 16.60 0.53 -7.74
N ILE A 259 15.87 1.50 -7.19
CA ILE A 259 15.65 1.66 -5.75
C ILE A 259 14.15 1.79 -5.49
N LYS A 260 13.51 0.76 -4.94
CA LYS A 260 12.06 0.78 -4.64
C LYS A 260 11.86 0.87 -3.12
N ALA A 261 11.42 2.04 -2.66
CA ALA A 261 11.25 2.39 -1.25
C ALA A 261 9.80 2.75 -0.92
N GLY A 262 8.87 1.83 -1.18
CA GLY A 262 7.46 1.98 -0.78
C GLY A 262 7.17 1.39 0.60
N VAL A 263 6.38 2.10 1.40
CA VAL A 263 5.95 1.62 2.74
C VAL A 263 4.45 1.74 2.87
N GLY A 264 3.76 0.61 2.99
CA GLY A 264 2.30 0.53 2.98
C GLY A 264 1.62 1.37 4.05
N GLY A 265 0.55 2.08 3.67
CA GLY A 265 -0.27 2.88 4.59
C GLY A 265 0.39 4.15 5.12
N THR A 266 1.54 4.58 4.60
CA THR A 266 2.29 5.71 5.18
C THR A 266 2.17 6.99 4.32
N PRO A 267 1.99 8.17 4.94
CA PRO A 267 1.98 9.45 4.25
C PRO A 267 3.40 9.95 3.93
N SER A 268 3.49 11.01 3.13
CA SER A 268 4.73 11.72 2.81
C SER A 268 5.44 12.28 4.05
N GLU A 269 4.71 12.51 5.15
CA GLU A 269 5.25 12.86 6.47
C GLU A 269 6.25 11.83 7.00
N LEU A 270 5.97 10.53 6.87
CA LEU A 270 6.97 9.50 7.16
C LEU A 270 8.02 9.41 6.03
N GLY A 271 7.57 9.58 4.78
CA GLY A 271 8.40 9.53 3.58
C GLY A 271 9.62 10.46 3.63
N MET A 272 9.44 11.71 4.06
CA MET A 272 10.52 12.69 4.19
C MET A 272 11.56 12.34 5.26
N ILE A 273 11.13 11.66 6.33
CA ILE A 273 12.01 11.24 7.44
C ILE A 273 12.86 10.04 7.01
N ARG A 274 12.27 9.08 6.30
CA ARG A 274 12.96 7.84 5.88
C ARG A 274 13.71 7.97 4.55
N PHE A 275 13.70 9.13 3.90
CA PHE A 275 14.30 9.34 2.58
C PHE A 275 15.80 8.99 2.57
N GLU A 276 16.57 9.45 3.55
CA GLU A 276 18.00 9.13 3.68
C GLU A 276 18.24 7.62 3.80
N ARG A 277 17.48 6.96 4.67
CA ARG A 277 17.64 5.53 4.96
C ARG A 277 17.22 4.66 3.77
N ASP A 278 16.06 4.95 3.18
CA ASP A 278 15.44 4.04 2.22
C ASP A 278 15.81 4.35 0.78
N VAL A 279 15.96 5.63 0.42
CA VAL A 279 16.30 6.04 -0.94
C VAL A 279 17.80 6.23 -1.10
N LEU A 280 18.43 6.99 -0.20
CA LEU A 280 19.87 7.26 -0.27
C LEU A 280 20.72 6.14 0.34
N ARG A 281 20.10 5.15 1.01
CA ARG A 281 20.78 4.06 1.73
C ARG A 281 21.86 4.59 2.66
N ASP A 282 21.50 5.57 3.48
CA ASP A 282 22.39 6.31 4.38
C ASP A 282 23.57 6.97 3.63
N GLY A 283 23.29 7.55 2.44
CA GLY A 283 24.25 8.27 1.60
C GLY A 283 25.10 7.41 0.67
N LYS A 284 24.85 6.09 0.59
CA LYS A 284 25.54 5.16 -0.32
C LYS A 284 25.02 5.24 -1.76
N GLU A 285 23.80 5.70 -1.94
CA GLU A 285 23.13 5.80 -3.23
C GLU A 285 22.81 7.24 -3.60
N LYS A 286 22.82 7.50 -4.91
CA LYS A 286 22.53 8.81 -5.51
C LYS A 286 21.53 8.62 -6.64
N PRO A 287 20.24 8.90 -6.43
CA PRO A 287 19.25 8.81 -7.49
C PRO A 287 19.50 9.88 -8.55
N ASP A 288 19.26 9.53 -9.82
CA ASP A 288 19.21 10.44 -10.95
C ASP A 288 17.77 10.85 -11.28
N LEU A 289 16.82 9.96 -10.98
CA LEU A 289 15.38 10.18 -11.09
C LEU A 289 14.70 9.63 -9.83
N VAL A 290 13.82 10.43 -9.22
CA VAL A 290 12.95 10.01 -8.12
C VAL A 290 11.49 10.15 -8.55
N VAL A 291 10.75 9.04 -8.48
CA VAL A 291 9.28 9.02 -8.62
C VAL A 291 8.66 9.15 -7.23
N VAL A 292 7.80 10.15 -7.03
CA VAL A 292 7.12 10.44 -5.75
C VAL A 292 5.63 10.15 -5.88
N GLU A 293 5.11 9.23 -5.07
CA GLU A 293 3.74 8.72 -5.15
C GLU A 293 3.09 8.65 -3.76
N PHE A 294 2.25 9.64 -3.43
CA PHE A 294 1.55 9.70 -2.13
C PHE A 294 0.09 10.18 -2.26
N ALA A 295 -0.44 10.30 -3.48
CA ALA A 295 -1.73 10.93 -3.74
C ALA A 295 -2.92 10.21 -3.11
N VAL A 296 -2.76 8.96 -2.70
CA VAL A 296 -3.81 8.19 -2.02
C VAL A 296 -3.49 7.91 -0.55
N ASN A 297 -2.36 8.40 -0.03
CA ASN A 297 -1.91 8.19 1.34
C ASN A 297 -1.87 9.48 2.18
N ASP A 298 -1.64 10.64 1.55
CA ASP A 298 -1.45 11.93 2.23
C ASP A 298 -2.72 12.52 2.88
N GLU A 299 -3.80 11.74 3.00
CA GLU A 299 -4.87 12.12 3.91
C GLU A 299 -4.39 12.02 5.36
N GLY A 300 -3.45 11.11 5.63
CA GLY A 300 -2.77 10.96 6.92
C GLY A 300 -1.65 11.96 7.20
N ASP A 301 -1.27 12.84 6.26
CA ASP A 301 -0.33 13.94 6.53
C ASP A 301 -1.03 15.04 7.36
N GLU A 302 -0.53 15.28 8.58
CA GLU A 302 -1.09 16.29 9.50
C GLU A 302 -0.99 17.71 8.95
N THR A 303 0.03 17.97 8.12
CA THR A 303 0.34 19.28 7.56
C THR A 303 -0.45 19.61 6.29
N LYS A 304 -1.18 18.62 5.76
CA LYS A 304 -2.01 18.73 4.55
C LYS A 304 -1.23 19.28 3.34
N GLY A 305 0.03 18.87 3.17
CA GLY A 305 0.86 19.13 1.99
C GLY A 305 2.23 19.74 2.27
N ARG A 306 2.53 20.25 3.48
CA ARG A 306 3.87 20.79 3.78
C ARG A 306 4.92 19.69 3.82
N CYS A 307 4.59 18.52 4.35
CA CYS A 307 5.50 17.37 4.35
C CYS A 307 5.77 16.86 2.92
N TYR A 308 4.74 16.77 2.08
CA TYR A 308 4.90 16.42 0.68
C TYR A 308 5.79 17.41 -0.06
N GLU A 309 5.54 18.72 0.10
CA GLU A 309 6.35 19.76 -0.51
C GLU A 309 7.79 19.74 0.03
N SER A 310 7.98 19.54 1.34
CA SER A 310 9.29 19.37 1.98
C SER A 310 10.07 18.19 1.41
N LEU A 311 9.43 17.04 1.16
CA LEU A 311 10.07 15.91 0.48
C LEU A 311 10.52 16.29 -0.94
N VAL A 312 9.66 16.95 -1.70
CA VAL A 312 9.97 17.38 -3.06
C VAL A 312 11.13 18.37 -3.09
N THR A 313 11.12 19.40 -2.24
CA THR A 313 12.19 20.40 -2.17
C THR A 313 13.50 19.80 -1.67
N LYS A 314 13.45 18.85 -0.71
CA LYS A 314 14.60 18.07 -0.26
C LYS A 314 15.28 17.34 -1.42
N ILE A 315 14.51 16.64 -2.26
CA ILE A 315 15.05 15.95 -3.45
C ILE A 315 15.62 16.96 -4.46
N LEU A 316 14.89 18.05 -4.74
CA LEU A 316 15.31 19.06 -5.71
C LEU A 316 16.59 19.79 -5.32
N SER A 317 16.84 19.93 -4.01
CA SER A 317 17.99 20.61 -3.41
C SER A 317 19.24 19.72 -3.30
N MET A 318 19.15 18.44 -3.65
CA MET A 318 20.30 17.55 -3.62
C MET A 318 21.42 18.03 -4.57
N PRO A 319 22.70 17.85 -4.21
CA PRO A 319 23.84 18.34 -5.01
C PRO A 319 23.86 17.82 -6.45
N ASP A 320 23.43 16.58 -6.67
CA ASP A 320 23.43 15.92 -7.99
C ASP A 320 22.21 16.30 -8.84
N ALA A 321 21.32 17.16 -8.33
CA ALA A 321 20.14 17.70 -9.00
C ALA A 321 19.30 16.62 -9.74
N PRO A 322 18.78 15.62 -9.02
CA PRO A 322 17.96 14.55 -9.60
C PRO A 322 16.71 15.10 -10.28
N ALA A 323 16.22 14.39 -11.29
CA ALA A 323 14.88 14.58 -11.81
C ALA A 323 13.85 14.14 -10.77
N VAL A 324 12.74 14.87 -10.68
CA VAL A 324 11.58 14.51 -9.85
C VAL A 324 10.37 14.35 -10.75
N LEU A 325 9.66 13.23 -10.63
CA LEU A 325 8.44 12.94 -11.35
C LEU A 325 7.34 12.63 -10.33
N LEU A 326 6.24 13.39 -10.36
CA LEU A 326 5.13 13.17 -9.43
C LEU A 326 4.09 12.24 -10.06
N LEU A 327 3.73 11.17 -9.35
CA LEU A 327 2.75 10.18 -9.78
C LEU A 327 1.51 10.25 -8.88
N PHE A 328 0.35 10.50 -9.47
CA PHE A 328 -0.93 10.55 -8.77
C PHE A 328 -1.71 9.26 -9.03
N ALA A 329 -1.57 8.30 -8.10
CA ALA A 329 -2.38 7.07 -8.08
C ALA A 329 -3.87 7.37 -7.79
N VAL A 330 -4.72 6.35 -7.85
CA VAL A 330 -6.17 6.47 -7.68
C VAL A 330 -6.75 5.20 -7.06
N PHE A 331 -7.74 5.33 -6.18
CA PHE A 331 -8.51 4.20 -5.62
C PHE A 331 -9.73 3.84 -6.48
N ALA A 332 -10.33 2.68 -6.23
CA ALA A 332 -11.44 2.15 -7.03
C ALA A 332 -12.70 3.04 -7.00
N ASN A 333 -12.83 3.91 -6.00
CA ASN A 333 -13.89 4.92 -5.89
C ASN A 333 -13.57 6.25 -6.60
N ASP A 334 -12.56 6.27 -7.49
CA ASP A 334 -12.06 7.44 -8.22
C ASP A 334 -11.38 8.50 -7.33
N TRP A 335 -11.11 8.21 -6.06
CA TRP A 335 -10.53 9.17 -5.10
C TRP A 335 -9.00 9.21 -5.17
N ASN A 336 -8.46 10.44 -5.10
CA ASN A 336 -7.07 10.75 -4.77
C ASN A 336 -6.96 12.22 -4.32
N LEU A 337 -5.75 12.65 -3.98
CA LEU A 337 -5.37 14.00 -3.55
C LEU A 337 -4.66 14.81 -4.63
N GLN A 338 -4.90 14.51 -5.92
CA GLN A 338 -4.26 15.22 -7.02
C GLN A 338 -4.46 16.74 -6.93
N GLU A 339 -5.67 17.22 -6.60
CA GLU A 339 -5.96 18.65 -6.46
C GLU A 339 -5.16 19.31 -5.32
N ARG A 340 -4.85 18.56 -4.24
CA ARG A 340 -4.04 19.04 -3.13
C ARG A 340 -2.55 19.03 -3.48
N LEU A 341 -2.07 18.03 -4.22
CA LEU A 341 -0.64 17.81 -4.37
C LEU A 341 -0.06 18.32 -5.71
N ALA A 342 -0.85 18.39 -6.78
CA ALA A 342 -0.43 18.92 -8.08
C ALA A 342 0.08 20.38 -8.04
N PRO A 343 -0.45 21.29 -7.19
CA PRO A 343 0.10 22.65 -7.04
C PRO A 343 1.61 22.67 -6.72
N VAL A 344 2.14 21.66 -6.02
CA VAL A 344 3.58 21.51 -5.76
C VAL A 344 4.33 21.26 -7.07
N GLY A 345 3.84 20.35 -7.92
CA GLY A 345 4.41 20.11 -9.24
C GLY A 345 4.32 21.35 -10.15
N GLU A 346 3.23 22.10 -10.10
CA GLU A 346 3.12 23.38 -10.81
C GLU A 346 4.15 24.41 -10.29
N ARG A 347 4.34 24.49 -8.97
CA ARG A 347 5.28 25.43 -8.33
C ARG A 347 6.71 25.23 -8.80
N TYR A 348 7.16 23.98 -8.84
CA TYR A 348 8.53 23.62 -9.20
C TYR A 348 8.67 23.20 -10.66
N GLN A 349 7.61 23.38 -11.47
CA GLN A 349 7.56 22.97 -12.89
C GLN A 349 7.97 21.51 -13.07
N LEU A 350 7.39 20.60 -12.30
CA LEU A 350 7.72 19.19 -12.34
C LEU A 350 6.86 18.44 -13.38
N PRO A 351 7.43 17.42 -14.03
CA PRO A 351 6.67 16.43 -14.77
C PRO A 351 5.72 15.66 -13.85
N MET A 352 4.47 15.50 -14.30
CA MET A 352 3.37 14.94 -13.52
C MET A 352 2.55 13.94 -14.33
N VAL A 353 2.29 12.77 -13.73
CA VAL A 353 1.44 11.71 -14.29
C VAL A 353 0.22 11.49 -13.40
N SER A 354 -0.98 11.59 -13.98
CA SER A 354 -2.24 11.23 -13.32
C SER A 354 -2.75 9.88 -13.82
N ILE A 355 -2.83 8.90 -12.92
CA ILE A 355 -3.49 7.63 -13.23
C ILE A 355 -5.00 7.81 -13.25
N ARG A 356 -5.54 8.63 -12.35
CA ARG A 356 -6.97 8.98 -12.31
C ARG A 356 -7.46 9.48 -13.66
N ASP A 357 -6.77 10.45 -14.26
CA ASP A 357 -7.19 11.09 -15.51
C ASP A 357 -7.12 10.12 -16.70
N ALA A 358 -6.22 9.12 -16.63
CA ALA A 358 -6.13 8.03 -17.61
C ALA A 358 -7.30 7.04 -17.48
N VAL A 359 -7.51 6.45 -16.29
CA VAL A 359 -8.35 5.24 -16.16
C VAL A 359 -9.78 5.49 -15.70
N THR A 360 -10.04 6.49 -14.85
CA THR A 360 -11.39 6.77 -14.33
C THR A 360 -12.44 6.99 -15.44
N PRO A 361 -12.14 7.68 -16.55
CA PRO A 361 -13.09 7.80 -17.66
C PRO A 361 -13.55 6.46 -18.23
N GLN A 362 -12.70 5.42 -18.20
CA GLN A 362 -13.02 4.08 -18.73
C GLN A 362 -14.07 3.36 -17.88
N PHE A 363 -14.06 3.57 -16.57
CA PHE A 363 -14.95 2.87 -15.64
C PHE A 363 -16.42 3.28 -15.76
N ARG A 364 -16.69 4.43 -16.38
CA ARG A 364 -18.05 4.94 -16.64
C ARG A 364 -18.57 4.57 -18.04
N GLN A 365 -17.71 4.00 -18.89
CA GLN A 365 -18.06 3.64 -20.26
C GLN A 365 -18.65 2.24 -20.35
N THR A 366 -19.72 2.11 -21.13
CA THR A 366 -20.37 0.83 -21.43
C THR A 366 -20.07 0.33 -22.85
N LYS A 367 -19.57 1.21 -23.72
CA LYS A 367 -19.12 0.92 -25.09
C LYS A 367 -17.70 1.40 -25.26
N ASP A 368 -16.92 0.66 -26.05
CA ASP A 368 -15.53 0.99 -26.38
C ASP A 368 -14.60 1.18 -25.16
N ARG A 369 -15.01 0.63 -24.01
CA ARG A 369 -14.24 0.58 -22.76
C ARG A 369 -12.94 -0.21 -23.01
N VAL A 370 -11.81 0.43 -22.72
CA VAL A 370 -10.48 -0.19 -22.86
C VAL A 370 -10.18 -1.14 -21.72
N VAL A 371 -10.49 -0.73 -20.48
CA VAL A 371 -10.21 -1.48 -19.25
C VAL A 371 -11.35 -1.32 -18.24
N SER A 372 -11.74 -2.41 -17.57
CA SER A 372 -12.73 -2.39 -16.49
C SER A 372 -12.10 -2.08 -15.12
N LYS A 373 -12.93 -1.80 -14.11
CA LYS A 373 -12.44 -1.71 -12.72
C LYS A 373 -11.83 -3.02 -12.25
N ASN A 374 -12.48 -4.17 -12.49
CA ASN A 374 -11.94 -5.49 -12.13
C ASN A 374 -10.58 -5.78 -12.80
N GLN A 375 -10.38 -5.34 -14.05
CA GLN A 375 -9.12 -5.52 -14.75
C GLN A 375 -8.01 -4.61 -14.19
N PHE A 376 -8.33 -3.39 -13.79
CA PHE A 376 -7.35 -2.44 -13.26
C PHE A 376 -7.04 -2.68 -11.76
N PHE A 377 -8.06 -2.91 -10.93
CA PHE A 377 -7.96 -2.98 -9.47
C PHE A 377 -7.94 -4.42 -8.96
N TYR A 378 -6.98 -4.76 -8.11
CA TYR A 378 -6.92 -6.01 -7.38
C TYR A 378 -7.94 -6.04 -6.24
N ASP A 379 -8.01 -4.95 -5.48
CA ASP A 379 -8.96 -4.67 -4.41
C ASP A 379 -9.42 -3.19 -4.48
N ALA A 380 -10.09 -2.68 -3.46
CA ALA A 380 -10.56 -1.29 -3.39
C ALA A 380 -9.46 -0.22 -3.60
N PHE A 381 -8.20 -0.57 -3.32
CA PHE A 381 -7.08 0.35 -3.22
C PHE A 381 -6.01 0.09 -4.29
N HIS A 382 -5.69 -1.18 -4.54
CA HIS A 382 -4.46 -1.58 -5.19
C HIS A 382 -4.69 -2.02 -6.64
N PRO A 383 -3.79 -1.67 -7.58
CA PRO A 383 -3.87 -2.15 -8.95
C PRO A 383 -3.51 -3.64 -9.09
N THR A 384 -4.07 -4.33 -10.08
CA THR A 384 -3.62 -5.67 -10.52
C THR A 384 -2.28 -5.58 -11.24
N ASN A 385 -1.72 -6.73 -11.66
CA ASN A 385 -0.60 -6.78 -12.61
C ASN A 385 -0.81 -5.92 -13.86
N LEU A 386 -2.03 -5.91 -14.41
CA LEU A 386 -2.41 -5.09 -15.55
C LEU A 386 -2.48 -3.60 -15.16
N GLY A 387 -3.05 -3.27 -14.01
CA GLY A 387 -3.08 -1.90 -13.49
C GLY A 387 -1.68 -1.33 -13.29
N HIS A 388 -0.77 -2.09 -12.67
CA HIS A 388 0.64 -1.74 -12.52
C HIS A 388 1.37 -1.58 -13.87
N LYS A 389 1.03 -2.39 -14.87
CA LYS A 389 1.53 -2.22 -16.25
C LYS A 389 1.04 -0.91 -16.88
N ILE A 390 -0.25 -0.59 -16.75
CA ILE A 390 -0.82 0.68 -17.23
C ILE A 390 -0.13 1.87 -16.55
N MET A 391 0.09 1.81 -15.23
CA MET A 391 0.83 2.86 -14.52
C MET A 391 2.26 3.04 -15.05
N ALA A 392 2.98 1.95 -15.34
CA ALA A 392 4.30 2.00 -15.93
C ALA A 392 4.28 2.57 -17.37
N ASP A 393 3.24 2.29 -18.15
CA ASP A 393 3.08 2.84 -19.51
C ASP A 393 2.80 4.34 -19.49
N CYS A 394 1.99 4.82 -18.54
CA CYS A 394 1.79 6.25 -18.28
C CYS A 394 3.11 6.98 -17.96
N LEU A 395 3.96 6.37 -17.13
CA LEU A 395 5.30 6.91 -16.82
C LEU A 395 6.21 6.91 -18.06
N MET A 396 6.25 5.80 -18.80
CA MET A 396 7.04 5.70 -20.04
C MET A 396 6.59 6.70 -21.10
N TYR A 397 5.28 6.93 -21.23
CA TYR A 397 4.74 7.94 -22.15
C TYR A 397 5.28 9.34 -21.82
N LEU A 398 5.30 9.73 -20.54
CA LEU A 398 5.91 11.00 -20.13
C LEU A 398 7.40 11.06 -20.47
N ILE A 399 8.19 10.00 -20.20
CA ILE A 399 9.62 9.97 -20.57
C ILE A 399 9.81 10.12 -22.09
N ASP A 400 9.01 9.42 -22.88
CA ASP A 400 9.08 9.45 -24.34
C ASP A 400 8.75 10.83 -24.93
N ARG A 401 7.77 11.51 -24.34
CA ARG A 401 7.43 12.90 -24.68
C ARG A 401 8.55 13.85 -24.25
N ALA A 402 9.07 13.71 -23.03
CA ALA A 402 10.16 14.52 -22.49
C ALA A 402 11.40 14.50 -23.40
N VAL A 403 11.75 13.37 -24.01
CA VAL A 403 12.92 13.27 -24.90
C VAL A 403 12.70 13.84 -26.31
N CYS A 404 11.45 14.04 -26.72
CA CYS A 404 11.09 14.56 -28.04
C CYS A 404 10.84 16.08 -28.04
N GLU A 405 10.51 16.66 -26.89
CA GLU A 405 10.16 18.07 -26.78
C GLU A 405 11.40 18.96 -26.50
N PRO A 406 11.44 20.19 -27.05
CA PRO A 406 12.54 21.11 -26.86
C PRO A 406 12.62 21.66 -25.43
N ASP A 407 13.79 22.16 -25.03
CA ASP A 407 13.96 22.86 -23.74
C ASP A 407 13.05 24.08 -23.68
N ILE A 408 12.14 24.07 -22.71
CA ILE A 408 11.46 25.29 -22.30
C ILE A 408 12.01 25.65 -20.92
N LEU A 409 13.00 26.56 -20.90
CA LEU A 409 13.51 27.11 -19.65
C LEU A 409 12.37 27.89 -18.97
N ARG A 410 11.87 27.35 -17.86
CA ARG A 410 10.87 28.00 -17.03
C ARG A 410 11.48 28.31 -15.67
N ARG A 411 11.25 29.53 -15.17
CA ARG A 411 11.77 29.95 -13.88
C ARG A 411 10.93 29.31 -12.78
N MET A 412 11.58 28.55 -11.89
CA MET A 412 10.93 28.08 -10.66
C MET A 412 10.59 29.28 -9.77
N HIS A 413 9.43 29.24 -9.13
CA HIS A 413 9.08 30.25 -8.14
C HIS A 413 9.76 29.92 -6.80
N GLU A 414 10.23 30.96 -6.10
CA GLU A 414 11.14 30.80 -4.96
C GLU A 414 10.44 30.51 -3.62
N LYS A 415 9.12 30.73 -3.52
CA LYS A 415 8.36 30.44 -2.29
C LYS A 415 7.70 29.06 -2.38
N PRO A 416 7.50 28.34 -1.27
CA PRO A 416 6.69 27.12 -1.25
C PRO A 416 5.18 27.41 -1.39
N VAL A 417 4.40 26.41 -1.81
CA VAL A 417 2.92 26.45 -1.92
C VAL A 417 2.28 26.39 -0.54
N TYR A 418 2.67 25.36 0.22
CA TYR A 418 2.20 25.01 1.55
C TYR A 418 3.26 25.34 2.60
N GLY A 419 4.51 24.93 2.35
CA GLY A 419 5.64 25.08 3.27
C GLY A 419 6.72 24.02 3.04
N ASP A 420 7.97 24.37 3.27
CA ASP A 420 9.15 23.49 3.14
C ASP A 420 9.95 23.37 4.46
N GLU A 421 9.29 23.62 5.60
CA GLU A 421 9.91 23.70 6.92
C GLU A 421 10.62 22.39 7.32
N PHE A 422 10.16 21.26 6.78
CA PHE A 422 10.68 19.92 7.02
C PHE A 422 11.66 19.42 5.97
N ALA A 423 12.05 20.24 4.98
CA ALA A 423 12.94 19.81 3.90
C ALA A 423 14.33 19.34 4.40
N GLN A 424 14.71 19.74 5.61
CA GLN A 424 15.97 19.34 6.27
C GLN A 424 15.74 18.36 7.42
N VAL A 425 14.56 17.72 7.49
CA VAL A 425 14.26 16.74 8.55
C VAL A 425 15.26 15.58 8.51
N LYS A 426 15.70 15.17 9.69
CA LYS A 426 16.61 14.04 9.91
C LYS A 426 15.95 13.02 10.83
N LEU A 427 16.25 11.74 10.59
CA LEU A 427 15.88 10.65 11.50
C LEU A 427 16.82 10.64 12.71
N LEU A 428 16.24 10.47 13.89
CA LEU A 428 16.93 10.13 15.14
C LEU A 428 16.30 8.85 15.71
N ASP A 429 17.03 7.74 15.65
CA ASP A 429 16.65 6.46 16.23
C ASP A 429 17.75 5.96 17.20
N ARG A 430 17.66 4.71 17.68
CA ARG A 430 18.64 4.15 18.63
C ARG A 430 20.03 3.95 18.03
N ARG A 431 20.16 3.85 16.70
CA ARG A 431 21.45 3.75 15.99
C ARG A 431 22.03 5.14 15.79
N ASP A 432 21.18 6.10 15.43
CA ASP A 432 21.62 7.43 15.03
C ASP A 432 22.04 8.28 16.25
N GLY A 433 23.08 9.09 16.06
CA GLY A 433 23.56 10.02 17.08
C GLY A 433 23.30 11.45 16.65
N TYR A 434 22.77 12.27 17.56
CA TYR A 434 22.69 13.72 17.38
C TYR A 434 23.39 14.41 18.54
N GLU A 435 24.43 15.20 18.25
CA GLU A 435 25.27 15.83 19.28
C GLU A 435 24.49 16.77 20.22
N ARG A 436 23.36 17.30 19.77
CA ARG A 436 22.46 18.15 20.56
C ARG A 436 21.18 17.41 20.98
N ALA A 437 21.24 16.09 21.07
CA ALA A 437 20.24 15.27 21.76
C ALA A 437 20.90 14.45 22.87
N LYS A 438 20.26 14.40 24.04
CA LYS A 438 20.64 13.53 25.16
C LYS A 438 19.45 12.70 25.55
N ILE A 439 19.53 11.39 25.35
CA ILE A 439 18.44 10.44 25.60
C ILE A 439 18.73 9.62 26.85
N CYS A 440 17.75 9.55 27.75
CA CYS A 440 17.67 8.58 28.82
C CYS A 440 16.43 7.71 28.54
N CYS A 441 16.64 6.45 28.17
CA CYS A 441 15.53 5.59 27.72
C CYS A 441 14.57 5.17 28.84
N GLY A 442 14.95 5.33 30.11
CA GLY A 442 14.15 4.85 31.24
C GLY A 442 13.74 3.38 31.07
N ALA A 443 12.46 3.09 31.28
CA ALA A 443 11.86 1.78 31.10
C ALA A 443 11.75 1.34 29.62
N PHE A 444 11.91 2.25 28.65
CA PHE A 444 11.88 1.95 27.21
C PHE A 444 13.22 1.36 26.72
N SER A 445 13.73 0.37 27.44
CA SER A 445 15.05 -0.23 27.19
C SER A 445 14.99 -1.44 26.24
N GLY A 446 13.80 -1.98 25.97
CA GLY A 446 13.58 -3.11 25.07
C GLY A 446 13.80 -2.76 23.60
N THR A 447 13.84 -3.77 22.73
CA THR A 447 13.84 -3.61 21.27
C THR A 447 12.72 -4.45 20.70
N ASP A 448 11.74 -3.80 20.09
CA ASP A 448 10.66 -4.46 19.40
C ASP A 448 11.16 -5.11 18.10
N GLN A 449 10.76 -6.36 17.87
CA GLN A 449 11.06 -7.12 16.66
C GLN A 449 9.81 -7.34 15.79
N GLU A 450 8.62 -7.05 16.32
CA GLU A 450 7.35 -7.14 15.59
C GLU A 450 7.06 -5.80 14.93
N LEU A 451 7.75 -5.56 13.82
CA LEU A 451 7.74 -4.29 13.10
C LEU A 451 7.01 -4.42 11.77
N GLN A 452 6.55 -3.28 11.25
CA GLN A 452 6.09 -3.22 9.87
C GLN A 452 7.27 -3.62 8.98
N CYS A 453 7.06 -4.58 8.09
CA CYS A 453 8.08 -5.06 7.16
C CYS A 453 7.63 -4.84 5.73
N VAL A 454 8.58 -4.50 4.85
CA VAL A 454 8.28 -4.17 3.45
C VAL A 454 9.27 -4.80 2.49
N GLU A 455 8.79 -5.27 1.35
CA GLU A 455 9.64 -5.70 0.25
C GLU A 455 10.22 -4.48 -0.47
N MET A 456 11.55 -4.37 -0.47
CA MET A 456 12.27 -3.31 -1.18
C MET A 456 12.91 -3.83 -2.47
N ASP A 457 13.18 -2.90 -3.39
CA ASP A 457 13.90 -3.16 -4.64
C ASP A 457 13.26 -4.28 -5.50
N ASP A 458 13.99 -5.32 -5.86
CA ASP A 458 13.47 -6.50 -6.57
C ASP A 458 13.48 -7.76 -5.69
N SER A 459 13.44 -7.59 -4.36
CA SER A 459 13.48 -8.68 -3.39
C SER A 459 12.12 -8.97 -2.77
N LEU A 460 11.82 -10.24 -2.52
CA LEU A 460 10.70 -10.68 -1.69
C LEU A 460 11.04 -10.72 -0.20
N THR A 461 12.32 -10.54 0.17
CA THR A 461 12.71 -10.54 1.58
C THR A 461 12.18 -9.28 2.26
N PRO A 462 11.30 -9.39 3.26
CA PRO A 462 10.80 -8.22 3.96
C PRO A 462 11.91 -7.53 4.75
N VAL A 463 11.94 -6.20 4.68
CA VAL A 463 12.85 -5.33 5.42
C VAL A 463 12.06 -4.69 6.56
N PRO A 464 12.48 -4.87 7.83
CA PRO A 464 11.81 -4.22 8.95
C PRO A 464 12.03 -2.71 8.94
N GLU A 465 10.95 -1.96 9.07
CA GLU A 465 10.94 -0.52 9.18
C GLU A 465 11.27 -0.10 10.62
N PHE A 466 12.26 0.80 10.79
CA PHE A 466 12.70 1.32 12.09
C PHE A 466 13.12 0.24 13.12
N PRO A 467 14.11 -0.61 12.80
CA PRO A 467 14.56 -1.68 13.70
C PRO A 467 15.33 -1.17 14.93
N TYR A 468 15.78 0.08 14.92
CA TYR A 468 16.52 0.71 16.01
C TYR A 468 15.57 1.51 16.91
N ASN A 469 14.59 0.83 17.48
CA ASN A 469 13.50 1.43 18.26
C ASN A 469 13.73 1.33 19.78
N TRP A 470 12.88 2.00 20.56
CA TRP A 470 12.76 1.85 22.01
C TRP A 470 11.41 1.29 22.43
N GLN A 471 11.41 0.08 23.01
CA GLN A 471 10.22 -0.58 23.48
C GLN A 471 10.11 -0.54 25.01
N TYR A 472 8.94 -0.15 25.50
CA TYR A 472 8.46 -0.44 26.84
C TYR A 472 7.73 -1.78 26.85
N ASP A 473 8.04 -2.64 27.81
CA ASP A 473 7.35 -3.91 28.04
C ASP A 473 7.08 -4.09 29.53
N GLY A 474 5.85 -3.76 29.96
CA GLY A 474 5.43 -3.83 31.36
C GLY A 474 5.57 -5.23 31.98
N ALA A 475 5.49 -6.28 31.17
CA ALA A 475 5.64 -7.66 31.62
C ALA A 475 7.05 -7.98 32.13
N ASN A 476 8.08 -7.24 31.68
CA ASN A 476 9.48 -7.42 32.11
C ASN A 476 9.85 -6.59 33.35
N GLY A 477 8.87 -5.94 33.99
CA GLY A 477 9.00 -5.22 35.24
C GLY A 477 8.44 -3.81 35.13
N ARG A 478 7.46 -3.48 35.99
CA ARG A 478 6.89 -2.14 36.06
C ARG A 478 7.95 -1.15 36.57
N SER A 479 8.35 -0.23 35.70
CA SER A 479 9.08 0.97 36.07
C SER A 479 8.30 2.20 35.61
N GLU A 480 8.23 3.20 36.48
CA GLU A 480 7.68 4.53 36.17
C GLU A 480 8.71 5.43 35.48
N ASP A 481 9.93 4.92 35.24
CA ASP A 481 11.00 5.67 34.58
C ASP A 481 10.61 5.95 33.13
N ALA A 482 10.17 7.18 32.88
CA ALA A 482 9.82 7.66 31.55
C ALA A 482 11.04 7.69 30.61
N PHE A 483 10.79 7.56 29.32
CA PHE A 483 11.75 7.98 28.30
C PHE A 483 11.90 9.50 28.38
N GLN A 484 13.13 9.98 28.41
CA GLN A 484 13.46 11.41 28.48
C GLN A 484 14.48 11.77 27.41
N MET A 485 14.27 12.91 26.75
CA MET A 485 15.19 13.45 25.75
C MET A 485 15.27 14.97 25.84
N ASP A 486 16.47 15.50 26.08
CA ASP A 486 16.75 16.92 25.85
C ASP A 486 17.26 17.06 24.41
N ILE A 487 16.62 17.89 23.58
CA ILE A 487 16.96 18.05 22.16
C ILE A 487 16.95 19.52 21.72
N TYR A 488 17.93 19.91 20.89
CA TYR A 488 17.93 21.21 20.21
C TYR A 488 17.31 21.09 18.81
N CYS A 489 16.14 21.68 18.60
CA CYS A 489 15.44 21.66 17.30
C CYS A 489 14.40 22.80 17.22
N ARG A 490 13.87 23.03 16.02
CA ARG A 490 12.68 23.89 15.80
C ARG A 490 11.43 23.09 15.44
N SER A 491 11.58 21.85 14.98
CA SER A 491 10.46 20.96 14.68
C SER A 491 10.82 19.56 15.13
N LEU A 492 9.87 18.87 15.75
CA LEU A 492 10.04 17.51 16.25
C LEU A 492 8.81 16.67 15.95
N LEU A 493 9.04 15.49 15.40
CA LEU A 493 8.04 14.47 15.14
C LEU A 493 8.40 13.21 15.94
N LEU A 494 7.40 12.57 16.52
CA LEU A 494 7.51 11.22 17.08
C LEU A 494 7.09 10.22 16.02
N ILE A 495 7.84 9.13 15.90
CA ILE A 495 7.44 7.95 15.14
C ILE A 495 7.16 6.86 16.16
N PHE A 496 5.93 6.39 16.26
CA PHE A 496 5.58 5.28 17.14
C PHE A 496 4.89 4.16 16.37
N LYS A 497 4.87 2.97 16.98
CA LYS A 497 4.30 1.77 16.39
C LYS A 497 2.82 1.67 16.71
N ASP A 498 1.97 1.64 15.69
CA ASP A 498 0.61 1.14 15.85
C ASP A 498 0.60 -0.38 15.92
N SER A 499 -0.37 -0.95 16.63
CA SER A 499 -0.54 -2.38 16.80
C SER A 499 -2.00 -2.72 17.05
N GLY A 500 -2.48 -3.79 16.42
CA GLY A 500 -3.79 -4.37 16.73
C GLY A 500 -3.77 -5.29 17.96
N ALA A 501 -2.61 -5.52 18.58
CA ALA A 501 -2.47 -6.43 19.70
C ALA A 501 -3.11 -5.88 20.98
N VAL A 502 -3.83 -6.74 21.71
CA VAL A 502 -4.54 -6.36 22.95
C VAL A 502 -3.61 -5.93 24.09
N ASP A 503 -2.35 -6.33 24.03
CA ASP A 503 -1.30 -5.94 24.99
C ASP A 503 -0.57 -4.65 24.58
N ALA A 504 -0.95 -3.99 23.48
CA ALA A 504 -0.48 -2.65 23.13
C ALA A 504 -1.20 -1.60 23.99
N GLY A 505 -0.44 -0.63 24.51
CA GLY A 505 -0.91 0.39 25.44
C GLY A 505 -0.58 1.80 25.00
N ARG A 506 -1.33 2.77 25.51
CA ARG A 506 -1.14 4.18 25.17
C ARG A 506 0.00 4.80 25.97
N ALA A 507 0.66 5.79 25.37
CA ALA A 507 1.70 6.57 26.03
C ALA A 507 1.39 8.07 25.98
N ASP A 508 1.55 8.74 27.12
CA ASP A 508 1.43 10.19 27.22
C ASP A 508 2.77 10.85 26.87
N VAL A 509 2.73 11.79 25.94
CA VAL A 509 3.90 12.52 25.44
C VAL A 509 3.85 13.97 25.93
N PHE A 510 4.96 14.42 26.52
CA PHE A 510 5.13 15.76 27.05
C PHE A 510 6.30 16.46 26.37
N VAL A 511 6.14 17.74 26.07
CA VAL A 511 7.19 18.66 25.61
C VAL A 511 7.18 19.86 26.56
N ASP A 512 8.33 20.18 27.16
CA ASP A 512 8.51 21.29 28.10
C ASP A 512 7.43 21.29 29.21
N ASP A 513 7.30 20.13 29.88
CA ASP A 513 6.31 19.82 30.93
C ASP A 513 4.83 19.90 30.51
N THR A 514 4.54 20.18 29.24
CA THR A 514 3.18 20.25 28.70
C THR A 514 2.85 18.95 27.97
N LYS A 515 1.74 18.30 28.34
CA LYS A 515 1.24 17.12 27.61
C LYS A 515 0.75 17.57 26.22
N VAL A 516 1.42 17.11 25.16
CA VAL A 516 1.10 17.48 23.78
C VAL A 516 0.16 16.47 23.11
N LEU A 517 0.30 15.17 23.42
CA LEU A 517 -0.60 14.12 22.93
C LEU A 517 -0.60 12.86 23.81
N THR A 518 -1.60 12.01 23.59
CA THR A 518 -1.58 10.60 23.99
C THR A 518 -1.47 9.77 22.72
N ALA A 519 -0.34 9.08 22.55
CA ALA A 519 -0.09 8.21 21.41
C ALA A 519 -0.84 6.90 21.64
N ASP A 520 -1.82 6.63 20.78
CA ASP A 520 -2.66 5.44 20.85
C ASP A 520 -2.31 4.47 19.72
N PRO A 521 -1.70 3.29 20.03
CA PRO A 521 -1.28 2.35 19.00
C PRO A 521 -2.45 1.68 18.25
N HIS A 522 -3.69 1.85 18.69
CA HIS A 522 -4.83 1.16 18.08
C HIS A 522 -5.53 1.96 16.97
N VAL A 523 -5.06 3.18 16.66
CA VAL A 523 -5.73 4.06 15.68
C VAL A 523 -5.84 3.39 14.30
N ASN A 524 -4.75 2.80 13.82
CA ASN A 524 -4.77 2.04 12.57
C ASN A 524 -5.19 0.57 12.74
N GLY A 525 -4.98 -0.02 13.93
CA GLY A 525 -5.42 -1.38 14.25
C GLY A 525 -4.57 -2.53 13.67
N TRP A 526 -3.39 -2.23 13.12
CA TRP A 526 -2.40 -3.20 12.64
C TRP A 526 -0.99 -2.63 12.77
N THR A 527 0.04 -3.47 12.61
CA THR A 527 1.45 -3.08 12.77
C THR A 527 1.88 -2.06 11.72
N HIS A 528 1.94 -0.78 12.10
CA HIS A 528 2.16 0.35 11.20
C HIS A 528 3.06 1.42 11.82
N CYS A 529 3.85 2.11 10.99
CA CYS A 529 4.70 3.22 11.41
C CYS A 529 3.95 4.56 11.35
N ASN A 530 3.64 5.13 12.51
CA ASN A 530 2.85 6.35 12.61
C ASN A 530 3.71 7.57 13.00
N PRO A 531 3.93 8.53 12.09
CA PRO A 531 4.51 9.82 12.44
C PRO A 531 3.46 10.76 13.04
N VAL A 532 3.85 11.52 14.07
CA VAL A 532 3.03 12.62 14.61
C VAL A 532 3.90 13.82 14.98
N ILE A 533 3.40 15.03 14.76
CA ILE A 533 4.10 16.27 15.08
C ILE A 533 3.97 16.57 16.59
N LEU A 534 5.11 16.71 17.27
CA LEU A 534 5.15 17.08 18.70
C LEU A 534 5.26 18.60 18.90
N LEU A 535 6.04 19.29 18.06
CA LEU A 535 6.21 20.74 18.11
C LEU A 535 6.65 21.32 16.76
N GLU A 536 6.27 22.57 16.52
CA GLU A 536 6.72 23.41 15.40
C GLU A 536 6.93 24.85 15.88
N GLU A 537 8.20 25.28 15.89
CA GLU A 537 8.65 26.59 16.32
C GLU A 537 9.30 27.35 15.15
N LYS A 538 9.36 28.67 15.26
CA LYS A 538 10.00 29.53 14.23
C LYS A 538 11.52 29.47 14.27
N GLU A 539 12.07 29.34 15.47
CA GLU A 539 13.50 29.33 15.75
C GLU A 539 13.83 28.12 16.61
N SER A 540 15.05 27.64 16.49
CA SER A 540 15.49 26.42 17.14
C SER A 540 15.84 26.67 18.59
N GLY A 541 15.31 25.83 19.48
CA GLY A 541 15.46 25.92 20.92
C GLY A 541 15.78 24.57 21.55
N TRP A 542 16.15 24.60 22.84
CA TRP A 542 16.22 23.40 23.65
C TRP A 542 14.82 23.03 24.14
N HIS A 543 14.44 21.78 23.94
CA HIS A 543 13.18 21.22 24.39
C HIS A 543 13.44 19.95 25.21
N GLN A 544 12.63 19.74 26.24
CA GLN A 544 12.61 18.51 27.02
C GLN A 544 11.40 17.66 26.63
N VAL A 545 11.66 16.46 26.11
CA VAL A 545 10.63 15.46 25.80
C VAL A 545 10.57 14.42 26.89
N ARG A 546 9.37 14.09 27.35
CA ARG A 546 9.11 12.98 28.27
C ARG A 546 7.98 12.10 27.74
N ILE A 547 8.21 10.79 27.62
CA ILE A 547 7.21 9.81 27.18
C ILE A 547 7.07 8.74 28.26
N GLN A 548 5.84 8.51 28.70
CA GLN A 548 5.52 7.51 29.72
C GLN A 548 4.21 6.81 29.39
N MET A 549 4.02 5.59 29.89
CA MET A 549 2.74 4.90 29.74
C MET A 549 1.59 5.72 30.36
N THR A 550 0.44 5.73 29.70
CA THR A 550 -0.78 6.36 30.24
C THR A 550 -1.18 5.66 31.54
N PRO A 551 -1.63 6.39 32.59
CA PRO A 551 -2.02 5.77 33.85
C PRO A 551 -3.05 4.64 33.70
N GLY A 552 -2.74 3.47 34.27
CA GLY A 552 -3.54 2.25 34.15
C GLY A 552 -3.16 1.34 32.97
N GLU A 553 -2.20 1.73 32.14
CA GLU A 553 -1.70 0.94 31.00
C GLU A 553 -0.24 0.48 31.19
N GLU A 554 0.28 0.52 32.41
CA GLU A 554 1.69 0.21 32.72
C GLU A 554 2.06 -1.28 32.55
N GLU A 555 1.07 -2.17 32.43
CA GLU A 555 1.31 -3.60 32.15
C GLU A 555 1.43 -3.90 30.65
N LYS A 556 1.21 -2.89 29.80
CA LYS A 556 1.15 -3.05 28.36
C LYS A 556 2.49 -2.73 27.70
N LYS A 557 2.52 -2.83 26.37
CA LYS A 557 3.68 -2.51 25.52
C LYS A 557 3.46 -1.23 24.73
N PHE A 558 4.52 -0.47 24.52
CA PHE A 558 4.54 0.66 23.59
C PHE A 558 5.92 0.79 22.96
N THR A 559 5.98 1.15 21.68
CA THR A 559 7.24 1.24 20.93
C THR A 559 7.39 2.60 20.29
N ILE A 560 8.46 3.31 20.69
CA ILE A 560 8.98 4.51 20.02
C ILE A 560 9.89 4.02 18.91
N LEU A 561 9.49 4.21 17.65
CA LEU A 561 10.26 3.79 16.48
C LEU A 561 11.42 4.75 16.19
N GLY A 562 11.25 6.04 16.50
CA GLY A 562 12.25 7.07 16.26
C GLY A 562 11.65 8.47 16.36
N PHE A 563 12.44 9.46 15.96
CA PHE A 563 12.02 10.86 15.86
C PHE A 563 12.45 11.45 14.52
N GLY A 564 11.64 12.35 13.97
CA GLY A 564 12.05 13.27 12.92
C GLY A 564 12.37 14.62 13.54
N TYR A 565 13.50 15.25 13.23
CA TYR A 565 13.83 16.57 13.76
C TYR A 565 14.38 17.53 12.70
N VAL A 566 14.10 18.81 12.87
CA VAL A 566 14.68 19.91 12.07
C VAL A 566 15.42 20.87 12.99
N GLU A 567 16.65 21.20 12.61
CA GLU A 567 17.55 22.09 13.37
C GLU A 567 17.32 23.57 13.15
#